data_AF-A0A1U9UMF6-F1
#
_entry.id   AF-A0A1U9UMF6-F1
#
_cell.length_a   1.000
_cell.length_b   1.000
_cell.length_c   1.000
_cell.angle_alpha   90.00
_cell.angle_beta   90.00
_cell.angle_gamma   90.00
#
_symmetry.space_group_name_H-M   'P 1'
#
loop_
_entity.id
_entity.type
_entity.pdbx_description
1 polymer ?
#
loop_
_entity_poly.entity_id
_entity_poly.type
_entity_poly.pdbx_seq_one_letter_code
_entity_poly.pdbx_strand_id
1 'polypeptide(L)'
;MSLTHSTAPGVADSTGVATLATLADVAVPPPPSWAPQTIGWPIAGALLLLALAWAGWRAWRRHRANRYRREALAELAGLPLGADPAHRVAALRQLAALLKRTALAAWPRAQVASLAGSGWADFLRAHAGRAQDTAPLLAALVQDAEYRDDAVLAQWPDSQVQAVAGACRCWIAEHHVPV
;
A
#
# COMPACT_ATOMS: atom_id res chain seq x y z
N MET A 1 69.78 59.24 -60.29
CA MET A 1 69.74 58.40 -61.51
C MET A 1 70.06 56.99 -61.03
N SER A 2 69.02 56.30 -60.55
CA SER A 2 69.18 55.21 -59.58
C SER A 2 68.14 54.12 -59.81
N LEU A 3 68.66 52.88 -59.83
CA LEU A 3 68.06 51.61 -59.48
C LEU A 3 67.11 50.90 -60.47
N THR A 4 67.59 49.71 -60.83
CA THR A 4 66.96 48.55 -61.44
C THR A 4 65.55 48.25 -60.93
N HIS A 5 64.60 48.11 -61.86
CA HIS A 5 63.38 47.32 -61.62
C HIS A 5 63.41 46.08 -62.51
N SER A 6 63.74 44.94 -61.90
CA SER A 6 63.52 43.61 -62.47
C SER A 6 62.09 43.22 -62.10
N THR A 7 61.20 43.23 -63.09
CA THR A 7 59.83 42.71 -62.96
C THR A 7 59.88 41.21 -63.21
N ALA A 8 59.91 40.42 -62.14
CA ALA A 8 59.57 39.00 -62.21
C ALA A 8 58.02 38.88 -62.23
N PRO A 9 57.41 38.15 -63.18
CA PRO A 9 56.00 37.84 -63.09
C PRO A 9 55.77 36.90 -61.90
N GLY A 10 54.82 37.27 -61.04
CA GLY A 10 54.44 36.52 -59.85
C GLY A 10 54.01 35.09 -60.20
N VAL A 11 54.76 34.13 -59.68
CA VAL A 11 54.35 32.73 -59.56
C VAL A 11 53.46 32.63 -58.32
N ALA A 12 52.20 33.01 -58.49
CA ALA A 12 51.12 32.96 -57.49
C ALA A 12 49.83 32.75 -58.32
N ASP A 13 48.94 31.80 -58.13
CA ASP A 13 48.63 30.91 -57.02
C ASP A 13 47.84 29.71 -57.58
N SER A 14 48.51 28.69 -58.12
CA SER A 14 47.83 27.41 -58.48
C SER A 14 48.06 26.32 -57.44
N THR A 15 49.16 26.43 -56.66
CA THR A 15 49.47 25.55 -55.53
C THR A 15 48.58 25.83 -54.32
N GLY A 16 48.18 27.07 -54.08
CA GLY A 16 47.28 27.44 -52.97
C GLY A 16 45.83 26.95 -53.14
N VAL A 17 45.31 26.96 -54.37
CA VAL A 17 43.98 26.38 -54.67
C VAL A 17 44.00 24.84 -54.66
N ALA A 18 45.13 24.21 -55.01
CA ALA A 18 45.29 22.75 -54.92
C ALA A 18 45.39 22.25 -53.46
N THR A 19 46.05 22.99 -52.57
CA THR A 19 46.13 22.63 -51.15
C THR A 19 44.81 22.80 -50.41
N LEU A 20 44.01 23.82 -50.77
CA LEU A 20 42.65 24.00 -50.24
C LEU A 20 41.67 22.93 -50.73
N ALA A 21 41.78 22.50 -51.99
CA ALA A 21 40.97 21.40 -52.52
C ALA A 21 41.26 20.06 -51.80
N THR A 22 42.47 19.89 -51.25
CA THR A 22 42.87 18.68 -50.51
C THR A 22 42.39 18.69 -49.04
N LEU A 23 42.02 19.86 -48.50
CA LEU A 23 41.45 20.01 -47.14
C LEU A 23 39.94 19.81 -47.09
N ALA A 24 39.26 19.75 -48.24
CA ALA A 24 37.81 19.61 -48.33
C ALA A 24 37.31 18.17 -48.14
N ASP A 25 38.21 17.19 -48.08
CA ASP A 25 37.86 15.77 -47.88
C ASP A 25 38.09 15.31 -46.44
N VAL A 26 37.70 16.15 -45.48
CA VAL A 26 37.40 15.65 -44.13
C VAL A 26 35.99 15.05 -44.22
N ALA A 27 35.93 13.75 -44.44
CA ALA A 27 34.71 12.97 -44.27
C ALA A 27 34.14 13.26 -42.87
N VAL A 28 33.10 14.09 -42.81
CA VAL A 28 32.37 14.36 -41.57
C VAL A 28 31.73 13.04 -41.17
N PRO A 29 32.13 12.42 -40.04
CA PRO A 29 31.49 11.19 -39.62
C PRO A 29 29.98 11.47 -39.48
N PRO A 30 29.11 10.54 -39.91
CA PRO A 30 27.68 10.70 -39.68
C PRO A 30 27.47 11.03 -38.19
N PRO A 31 26.59 11.98 -37.84
CA PRO A 31 26.41 12.42 -36.47
C PRO A 31 26.25 11.17 -35.59
N PRO A 32 27.03 11.04 -34.51
CA PRO A 32 26.93 9.87 -33.65
C PRO A 32 25.47 9.77 -33.22
N SER A 33 24.86 8.62 -33.46
CA SER A 33 23.49 8.38 -33.06
C SER A 33 23.42 8.58 -31.54
N TRP A 34 22.84 9.70 -31.12
CA TRP A 34 22.58 10.05 -29.72
C TRP A 34 21.54 9.13 -29.07
N ALA A 35 21.03 8.15 -29.80
CA ALA A 35 20.32 7.03 -29.22
C ALA A 35 21.35 6.11 -28.55
N PRO A 36 21.40 6.01 -27.22
CA PRO A 36 22.23 4.99 -26.59
C PRO A 36 21.70 3.62 -27.02
N GLN A 37 22.40 2.96 -27.96
CA GLN A 37 22.17 1.56 -28.38
C GLN A 37 22.52 0.55 -27.28
N THR A 38 22.50 0.96 -26.01
CA THR A 38 22.70 0.03 -24.91
C THR A 38 21.39 -0.71 -24.68
N ILE A 39 21.48 -2.04 -24.61
CA ILE A 39 20.42 -2.96 -24.14
C ILE A 39 19.85 -2.53 -22.76
N GLY A 40 20.46 -1.55 -22.09
CA GLY A 40 20.00 -0.96 -20.84
C GLY A 40 18.60 -0.36 -20.86
N TRP A 41 18.14 0.26 -21.96
CA TRP A 41 16.77 0.82 -22.01
C TRP A 41 15.66 -0.23 -22.00
N PRO A 42 15.70 -1.30 -22.83
CA PRO A 42 14.71 -2.37 -22.70
C PRO A 42 14.80 -3.08 -21.35
N ILE A 43 16.00 -3.23 -20.77
CA ILE A 43 16.15 -3.77 -19.40
C ILE A 43 15.51 -2.83 -18.37
N ALA A 44 15.76 -1.53 -18.46
CA ALA A 44 15.19 -0.52 -17.56
C ALA A 44 13.66 -0.45 -17.70
N GLY A 45 13.15 -0.51 -18.94
CA GLY A 45 11.72 -0.59 -19.22
C GLY A 45 11.09 -1.87 -18.67
N ALA A 46 11.75 -3.02 -18.83
CA ALA A 46 11.30 -4.28 -18.25
C ALA A 46 11.29 -4.25 -16.71
N LEU A 47 12.34 -3.71 -16.08
CA LEU A 47 12.39 -3.52 -14.63
C LEU A 47 11.29 -2.58 -14.13
N LEU A 48 11.06 -1.47 -14.84
CA LEU A 48 10.00 -0.53 -14.50
C LEU A 48 8.61 -1.17 -14.61
N LEU A 49 8.36 -1.91 -15.69
CA LEU A 49 7.11 -2.66 -15.86
C LEU A 49 6.92 -3.70 -14.76
N LEU A 50 7.98 -4.44 -14.40
CA LEU A 50 7.92 -5.43 -13.33
C LEU A 50 7.63 -4.77 -11.97
N ALA A 51 8.25 -3.63 -11.69
CA ALA A 51 8.02 -2.85 -10.48
C ALA A 51 6.58 -2.33 -10.41
N LEU A 52 6.05 -1.81 -11.51
CA LEU A 52 4.65 -1.37 -11.61
C LEU A 52 3.68 -2.53 -11.44
N ALA A 53 3.93 -3.67 -12.08
CA ALA A 53 3.12 -4.88 -11.93
C ALA A 53 3.13 -5.38 -10.48
N TRP A 54 4.29 -5.40 -9.83
CA TRP A 54 4.44 -5.79 -8.42
C TRP A 54 3.73 -4.80 -7.48
N ALA A 55 3.89 -3.50 -7.71
CA ALA A 55 3.21 -2.46 -6.94
C ALA A 55 1.69 -2.56 -7.11
N GLY A 56 1.20 -2.74 -8.35
CA GLY A 56 -0.20 -2.93 -8.67
C GLY A 56 -0.77 -4.19 -8.04
N TRP A 57 -0.06 -5.32 -8.10
CA TRP A 57 -0.45 -6.56 -7.44
C TRP A 57 -0.50 -6.41 -5.92
N ARG A 58 0.50 -5.76 -5.31
CA ARG A 58 0.53 -5.49 -3.87
C ARG A 58 -0.59 -4.54 -3.46
N ALA A 59 -0.87 -3.51 -4.24
CA ALA A 59 -1.99 -2.60 -4.02
C ALA A 59 -3.32 -3.34 -4.14
N TRP A 60 -3.51 -4.17 -5.17
CA TRP A 60 -4.73 -4.98 -5.34
C TRP A 60 -4.92 -5.97 -4.20
N ARG A 61 -3.85 -6.66 -3.76
CA ARG A 61 -3.87 -7.56 -2.61
C ARG A 61 -4.25 -6.80 -1.33
N ARG A 62 -3.71 -5.60 -1.13
CA ARG A 62 -4.08 -4.69 -0.03
C ARG A 62 -5.53 -4.21 -0.12
N HIS A 63 -6.01 -3.83 -1.30
CA HIS A 63 -7.39 -3.41 -1.52
C HIS A 63 -8.37 -4.54 -1.25
N ARG A 64 -8.07 -5.77 -1.71
CA ARG A 64 -8.88 -6.96 -1.46
C ARG A 64 -8.87 -7.33 0.02
N ALA A 65 -7.72 -7.21 0.69
CA ALA A 65 -7.57 -7.35 2.13
C ALA A 65 -8.19 -6.19 2.94
N ASN A 66 -8.65 -5.10 2.32
CA ASN A 66 -9.34 -4.02 3.01
C ASN A 66 -10.85 -4.01 2.73
N ARG A 67 -11.34 -4.85 1.80
CA ARG A 67 -12.77 -4.92 1.50
C ARG A 67 -13.57 -5.45 2.70
N TYR A 68 -13.12 -6.54 3.31
CA TYR A 68 -13.77 -7.09 4.50
C TYR A 68 -13.77 -6.10 5.68
N ARG A 69 -12.70 -5.28 5.82
CA ARG A 69 -12.62 -4.23 6.84
C ARG A 69 -13.69 -3.17 6.63
N ARG A 70 -13.87 -2.73 5.37
CA ARG A 70 -14.87 -1.72 5.02
C ARG A 70 -16.29 -2.24 5.24
N GLU A 71 -16.56 -3.48 4.86
CA GLU A 71 -17.85 -4.15 5.08
C GLU A 71 -18.14 -4.24 6.58
N ALA A 72 -17.19 -4.71 7.39
CA ALA A 72 -17.35 -4.81 8.84
C ALA A 72 -17.52 -3.46 9.54
N LEU A 73 -16.81 -2.42 9.10
CA LEU A 73 -16.98 -1.06 9.63
C LEU A 73 -18.33 -0.45 9.25
N ALA A 74 -18.83 -0.74 8.04
CA ALA A 74 -20.16 -0.32 7.62
C ALA A 74 -21.26 -1.01 8.43
N GLU A 75 -21.13 -2.34 8.66
CA GLU A 75 -22.05 -3.07 9.53
C GLU A 75 -22.03 -2.51 10.97
N LEU A 76 -20.84 -2.25 11.53
CA LEU A 76 -20.70 -1.67 12.87
C LEU A 76 -21.36 -0.28 12.98
N ALA A 77 -21.30 0.53 11.93
CA ALA A 77 -21.92 1.86 11.90
C ALA A 77 -23.46 1.80 11.86
N GLY A 78 -24.04 0.71 11.35
CA GLY A 78 -25.48 0.49 11.29
C GLY A 78 -26.10 -0.09 12.57
N LEU A 79 -25.29 -0.46 13.56
CA LEU A 79 -25.79 -1.10 14.78
C LEU A 79 -26.55 -0.09 15.66
N PRO A 80 -27.80 -0.39 16.07
CA PRO A 80 -28.55 0.45 16.99
C PRO A 80 -28.00 0.28 18.41
N LEU A 81 -26.96 1.05 18.75
CA LEU A 81 -26.38 1.13 20.10
C LEU A 81 -27.23 2.03 21.04
N GLY A 82 -28.55 2.00 20.86
CA GLY A 82 -29.52 2.84 21.58
C GLY A 82 -29.77 2.37 23.01
N ALA A 83 -30.54 3.18 23.75
CA ALA A 83 -30.81 2.98 25.17
C ALA A 83 -31.76 1.81 25.49
N ASP A 84 -32.39 1.19 24.49
CA ASP A 84 -33.34 0.10 24.68
C ASP A 84 -32.59 -1.19 25.10
N PRO A 85 -32.90 -1.75 26.30
CA PRO A 85 -32.23 -2.94 26.81
C PRO A 85 -32.30 -4.16 25.87
N ALA A 86 -33.40 -4.35 25.14
CA ALA A 86 -33.54 -5.48 24.22
C ALA A 86 -32.63 -5.34 23.00
N HIS A 87 -32.54 -4.12 22.45
CA HIS A 87 -31.64 -3.82 21.34
C HIS A 87 -30.17 -3.84 21.77
N ARG A 88 -29.86 -3.49 23.02
CA ARG A 88 -28.50 -3.52 23.58
C ARG A 88 -27.88 -4.91 23.56
N VAL A 89 -28.61 -5.92 24.05
CA VAL A 89 -28.13 -7.31 24.05
C VAL A 89 -27.88 -7.79 22.62
N ALA A 90 -28.81 -7.52 21.71
CA ALA A 90 -28.66 -7.86 20.30
C ALA A 90 -27.44 -7.17 19.68
N ALA A 91 -27.22 -5.88 19.96
CA ALA A 91 -26.09 -5.11 19.45
C ALA A 91 -24.74 -5.65 19.96
N LEU A 92 -24.62 -5.98 21.26
CA LEU A 92 -23.39 -6.54 21.83
C LEU A 92 -23.07 -7.93 21.24
N ARG A 93 -24.07 -8.79 21.06
CA ARG A 93 -23.89 -10.09 20.39
C ARG A 93 -23.49 -9.93 18.92
N GLN A 94 -24.07 -8.95 18.22
CA GLN A 94 -23.68 -8.63 16.84
C GLN A 94 -22.24 -8.10 16.76
N LEU A 95 -21.80 -7.26 17.71
CA LEU A 95 -20.40 -6.82 17.80
C LEU A 95 -19.44 -8.01 17.99
N ALA A 96 -19.73 -8.92 18.92
CA ALA A 96 -18.91 -10.11 19.13
C ALA A 96 -18.86 -11.02 17.88
N ALA A 97 -20.01 -11.21 17.21
CA ALA A 97 -20.09 -11.99 15.98
C ALA A 97 -19.33 -11.33 14.81
N LEU A 98 -19.41 -10.00 14.67
CA LEU A 98 -18.64 -9.22 13.69
C LEU A 98 -17.14 -9.38 13.91
N LEU A 99 -16.69 -9.33 15.17
CA LEU A 99 -15.29 -9.54 15.52
C LEU A 99 -14.81 -10.95 15.13
N LYS A 100 -15.62 -11.98 15.38
CA LYS A 100 -15.30 -13.36 14.98
C LYS A 100 -15.28 -13.53 13.45
N ARG A 101 -16.23 -12.93 12.73
CA ARG A 101 -16.27 -12.93 11.25
C ARG A 101 -15.08 -12.21 10.63
N THR A 102 -14.71 -11.04 11.17
CA THR A 102 -13.54 -10.29 10.71
C THR A 102 -12.24 -11.07 10.90
N ALA A 103 -12.08 -11.78 12.01
CA ALA A 103 -10.93 -12.67 12.16
C ALA A 103 -10.98 -13.88 11.22
N LEU A 104 -12.14 -14.49 10.98
CA LEU A 104 -12.25 -15.57 9.99
C LEU A 104 -11.97 -15.12 8.54
N ALA A 105 -12.16 -13.83 8.24
CA ALA A 105 -11.81 -13.26 6.95
C ALA A 105 -10.30 -12.97 6.81
N ALA A 106 -9.62 -12.70 7.92
CA ALA A 106 -8.21 -12.33 7.94
C ALA A 106 -7.25 -13.52 8.23
N TRP A 107 -7.70 -14.57 8.90
CA TRP A 107 -6.90 -15.75 9.27
C TRP A 107 -7.53 -17.08 8.80
N PRO A 108 -6.74 -18.15 8.63
CA PRO A 108 -7.26 -19.46 8.28
C PRO A 108 -8.30 -19.96 9.29
N ARG A 109 -9.41 -20.50 8.80
CA ARG A 109 -10.50 -21.02 9.64
C ARG A 109 -10.03 -22.01 10.71
N ALA A 110 -9.04 -22.84 10.39
CA ALA A 110 -8.47 -23.82 11.33
C ALA A 110 -7.84 -23.19 12.58
N GLN A 111 -7.36 -21.95 12.50
CA GLN A 111 -6.73 -21.25 13.64
C GLN A 111 -7.77 -20.53 14.51
N VAL A 112 -8.83 -19.99 13.91
CA VAL A 112 -9.80 -19.12 14.60
C VAL A 112 -11.06 -19.87 15.04
N ALA A 113 -11.54 -20.85 14.26
CA ALA A 113 -12.84 -21.47 14.51
C ALA A 113 -12.90 -22.30 15.81
N SER A 114 -11.78 -22.84 16.26
CA SER A 114 -11.68 -23.58 17.53
C SER A 114 -11.54 -22.66 18.75
N LEU A 115 -11.34 -21.36 18.55
CA LEU A 115 -11.16 -20.42 19.66
C LEU A 115 -12.53 -19.98 20.22
N ALA A 116 -12.65 -20.10 21.54
CA ALA A 116 -13.79 -19.66 22.33
C ALA A 116 -13.29 -19.16 23.69
N GLY A 117 -14.08 -18.31 24.36
CA GLY A 117 -13.80 -17.79 25.68
C GLY A 117 -12.41 -17.16 25.79
N SER A 118 -11.60 -17.66 26.73
CA SER A 118 -10.25 -17.13 27.02
C SER A 118 -9.30 -17.25 25.83
N GLY A 119 -9.29 -18.39 25.14
CA GLY A 119 -8.44 -18.59 23.97
C GLY A 119 -8.75 -17.60 22.84
N TRP A 120 -10.01 -17.18 22.73
CA TRP A 120 -10.41 -16.14 21.79
C TRP A 120 -10.01 -14.73 22.25
N ALA A 121 -10.19 -14.40 23.53
CA ALA A 121 -9.73 -13.13 24.09
C ALA A 121 -8.21 -12.94 23.96
N ASP A 122 -7.43 -14.00 24.18
CA ASP A 122 -5.97 -13.97 24.04
C ASP A 122 -5.54 -13.82 22.59
N PHE A 123 -6.27 -14.45 21.65
CA PHE A 123 -6.04 -14.25 20.22
C PHE A 123 -6.25 -12.79 19.80
N LEU A 124 -7.32 -12.14 20.27
CA LEU A 124 -7.59 -10.74 19.99
C LEU A 124 -6.47 -9.83 20.52
N ARG A 125 -5.97 -10.12 21.72
CA ARG A 125 -4.84 -9.40 22.33
C ARG A 125 -3.54 -9.60 21.55
N ALA A 126 -3.26 -10.82 21.12
CA ALA A 126 -2.07 -11.16 20.35
C ALA A 126 -2.06 -10.46 18.97
N HIS A 127 -3.23 -10.24 18.37
CA HIS A 127 -3.37 -9.67 17.03
C HIS A 127 -3.86 -8.21 17.02
N ALA A 128 -3.93 -7.56 18.19
CA ALA A 128 -4.40 -6.18 18.34
C ALA A 128 -3.52 -5.16 17.60
N GLY A 129 -2.23 -5.45 17.43
CA GLY A 129 -1.30 -4.56 16.75
C GLY A 129 -1.23 -3.19 17.44
N ARG A 130 -1.72 -2.15 16.75
CA ARG A 130 -1.78 -0.78 17.31
C ARG A 130 -2.97 -0.54 18.24
N ALA A 131 -3.98 -1.41 18.21
CA ALA A 131 -5.15 -1.36 19.08
C ALA A 131 -4.94 -2.10 20.42
N GLN A 132 -3.69 -2.18 20.92
CA GLN A 132 -3.35 -2.93 22.13
C GLN A 132 -4.14 -2.43 23.37
N ASP A 133 -4.37 -1.11 23.44
CA ASP A 133 -5.09 -0.45 24.54
C ASP A 133 -6.57 -0.85 24.61
N THR A 134 -7.15 -1.30 23.50
CA THR A 134 -8.57 -1.70 23.44
C THR A 134 -8.78 -3.19 23.68
N ALA A 135 -7.71 -3.99 23.67
CA ALA A 135 -7.75 -5.43 23.92
C ALA A 135 -8.44 -5.86 25.24
N PRO A 136 -8.27 -5.18 26.40
CA PRO A 136 -8.97 -5.58 27.62
C PRO A 136 -10.49 -5.37 27.51
N LEU A 137 -10.95 -4.30 26.84
CA LEU A 137 -12.39 -4.05 26.61
C LEU A 137 -13.00 -5.11 25.70
N LEU A 138 -12.26 -5.53 24.66
CA LEU A 138 -12.69 -6.60 23.76
C LEU A 138 -12.74 -7.96 24.45
N ALA A 139 -11.75 -8.24 25.31
CA ALA A 139 -11.75 -9.45 26.12
C ALA A 139 -13.00 -9.50 27.01
N ALA A 140 -13.32 -8.41 27.71
CA ALA A 140 -14.53 -8.32 28.53
C ALA A 140 -15.81 -8.55 27.68
N LEU A 141 -15.91 -7.89 26.51
CA LEU A 141 -17.05 -8.10 25.61
C LEU A 141 -17.24 -9.56 25.26
N VAL A 142 -16.20 -10.26 24.80
CA VAL A 142 -16.43 -11.61 24.26
C VAL A 142 -16.65 -12.63 25.37
N GLN A 143 -15.97 -12.48 26.51
CA GLN A 143 -16.25 -13.31 27.68
C GLN A 143 -17.71 -13.15 28.11
N ASP A 144 -18.20 -11.91 28.21
CA ASP A 144 -19.55 -11.64 28.66
C ASP A 144 -20.60 -12.00 27.60
N ALA A 145 -20.32 -11.79 26.31
CA ALA A 145 -21.24 -12.15 25.23
C ALA A 145 -21.35 -13.68 25.01
N GLU A 146 -20.32 -14.46 25.36
CA GLU A 146 -20.28 -15.91 25.15
C GLU A 146 -20.69 -16.70 26.41
N TYR A 147 -20.46 -16.17 27.61
CA TYR A 147 -20.73 -16.86 28.88
C TYR A 147 -21.76 -16.21 29.82
N ARG A 148 -22.17 -14.94 29.64
CA ARG A 148 -23.15 -14.30 30.55
C ARG A 148 -24.57 -14.28 30.01
N ASP A 149 -25.52 -14.30 30.94
CA ASP A 149 -26.94 -14.12 30.68
C ASP A 149 -27.27 -12.75 30.07
N ASP A 150 -28.28 -12.75 29.20
CA ASP A 150 -28.80 -11.56 28.52
C ASP A 150 -29.25 -10.47 29.50
N ALA A 151 -29.68 -10.86 30.70
CA ALA A 151 -30.06 -9.95 31.77
C ALA A 151 -28.89 -9.06 32.24
N VAL A 152 -27.66 -9.57 32.22
CA VAL A 152 -26.47 -8.80 32.62
C VAL A 152 -26.04 -7.86 31.50
N LEU A 153 -26.07 -8.34 30.26
CA LEU A 153 -25.75 -7.53 29.07
C LEU A 153 -26.74 -6.37 28.89
N ALA A 154 -28.02 -6.59 29.21
CA ALA A 154 -29.06 -5.56 29.19
C ALA A 154 -28.77 -4.41 30.17
N GLN A 155 -28.09 -4.69 31.30
CA GLN A 155 -27.79 -3.73 32.36
C GLN A 155 -26.50 -2.94 32.13
N TRP A 156 -25.76 -3.21 31.05
CA TRP A 156 -24.55 -2.47 30.77
C TRP A 156 -24.82 -0.97 30.58
N PRO A 157 -24.02 -0.09 31.21
CA PRO A 157 -24.11 1.34 30.98
C PRO A 157 -23.87 1.69 29.52
N ASP A 158 -24.59 2.69 29.00
CA ASP A 158 -24.41 3.17 27.62
C ASP A 158 -22.96 3.58 27.33
N SER A 159 -22.27 4.17 28.31
CA SER A 159 -20.85 4.52 28.19
C SER A 159 -19.97 3.30 27.95
N GLN A 160 -20.26 2.16 28.60
CA GLN A 160 -19.53 0.91 28.41
C GLN A 160 -19.82 0.31 27.04
N VAL A 161 -21.08 0.31 26.60
CA VAL A 161 -21.49 -0.16 25.27
C VAL A 161 -20.77 0.64 24.17
N GLN A 162 -20.74 1.97 24.29
CA GLN A 162 -20.05 2.84 23.34
C GLN A 162 -18.53 2.66 23.37
N ALA A 163 -17.93 2.52 24.56
CA ALA A 163 -16.50 2.25 24.70
C ALA A 163 -16.09 0.95 24.01
N VAL A 164 -16.89 -0.11 24.17
CA VAL A 164 -16.66 -1.40 23.53
C VAL A 164 -16.90 -1.34 22.02
N ALA A 165 -17.93 -0.64 21.56
CA ALA A 165 -18.13 -0.41 20.13
C ALA A 165 -16.94 0.35 19.49
N GLY A 166 -16.41 1.35 20.19
CA GLY A 166 -15.18 2.06 19.81
C GLY A 166 -13.96 1.13 19.77
N ALA A 167 -13.79 0.29 20.79
CA ALA A 167 -12.74 -0.73 20.86
C ALA A 167 -12.80 -1.69 19.66
N CYS A 168 -13.99 -2.19 19.32
CA CYS A 168 -14.23 -3.03 18.14
C CYS A 168 -13.84 -2.31 16.85
N ARG A 169 -14.22 -1.03 16.70
CA ARG A 169 -13.88 -0.21 15.54
C ARG A 169 -12.36 -0.06 15.38
N CYS A 170 -11.66 0.30 16.45
CA CYS A 170 -10.20 0.44 16.45
C CYS A 170 -9.51 -0.87 16.06
N TRP A 171 -9.94 -2.00 16.64
CA TRP A 171 -9.36 -3.30 16.33
C TRP A 171 -9.63 -3.73 14.88
N ILE A 172 -10.85 -3.56 14.38
CA ILE A 172 -11.16 -3.88 12.97
C ILE A 172 -10.33 -3.00 12.01
N ALA A 173 -10.09 -1.74 12.35
CA ALA A 173 -9.29 -0.82 11.55
C ALA A 173 -7.78 -1.14 11.58
N GLU A 174 -7.24 -1.54 12.74
CA GLU A 174 -5.79 -1.56 12.99
C GLU A 174 -5.19 -2.94 13.30
N HIS A 175 -6.00 -4.00 13.33
CA HIS A 175 -5.49 -5.35 13.60
C HIS A 175 -4.41 -5.75 12.60
N HIS A 176 -3.37 -6.39 13.13
CA HIS A 176 -2.24 -6.80 12.34
C HIS A 176 -2.56 -8.12 11.63
N VAL A 177 -2.61 -8.10 10.29
CA VAL A 177 -2.71 -9.32 9.49
C VAL A 177 -1.31 -9.72 9.05
N PRO A 178 -0.83 -10.94 9.36
CA PRO A 178 0.44 -11.43 8.85
C PRO A 178 0.37 -11.48 7.31
N VAL A 179 1.30 -10.78 6.65
CA VAL A 179 1.30 -10.54 5.19
C VAL A 179 2.04 -11.62 4.42
#